data_AF-A0A3N4J8J5-F1
#
_entry.id   AF-A0A3N4J8J5-F1
#
_cell.length_a   1.000
_cell.length_b   1.000
_cell.length_c   1.000
_cell.angle_alpha   90.00
_cell.angle_beta   90.00
_cell.angle_gamma   90.00
#
_symmetry.space_group_name_H-M   'P 1'
#
loop_
_entity.id
_entity.type
_entity.pdbx_description
1 polymer ?
#
loop_
_entity_poly.entity_id
_entity_poly.type
_entity_poly.pdbx_seq_one_letter_code
_entity_poly.pdbx_strand_id
1 'polypeptide(L)'
;MFRITTKLAFRPTRICRYPPGVHYACRVSSTPKKQRNPKGKTASSGVTTEEDTTSTQKKQTTNLKYQTPYSKVSMPEAEKRLGLKFANFERSAIPVGQMLEEAKPMIKGLTNDQVQQTKEIVFENIVRFIEAKGYPMESDEDFKEAKVNDLVLLIILPILSDFRRATGRDLMLRREKEIIAADSETRGLLEFVGIDIIGIPDEKFVFIVEPKRSSVGNPKRQCLLALKDMADNNGGGIVYGFVTSGEQWQMIRYDHMAFTQTDRFPVLFSSMRHEKDIWLKEGSVIIDCIHTALRSGGLVAA
;
A
#
# COMPACT_ATOMS: atom_id res chain seq x y z
N MET A 1 -51.06 2.32 13.54
CA MET A 1 -50.80 1.10 12.73
C MET A 1 -49.90 1.57 11.59
N PHE A 2 -48.64 1.19 11.45
CA PHE A 2 -48.07 -0.16 11.36
C PHE A 2 -46.72 -0.26 12.09
N ARG A 3 -46.48 -1.41 12.73
CA ARG A 3 -45.17 -1.86 13.21
C ARG A 3 -44.54 -2.70 12.09
N ILE A 4 -43.30 -2.41 11.73
CA ILE A 4 -42.41 -3.37 11.04
C ILE A 4 -41.21 -3.59 11.95
N THR A 5 -41.23 -4.76 12.59
CA THR A 5 -40.13 -5.36 13.33
C THR A 5 -39.29 -6.18 12.37
N THR A 6 -38.04 -5.81 12.18
CA THR A 6 -37.00 -6.72 11.66
C THR A 6 -35.77 -6.61 12.54
N LYS A 7 -35.67 -7.56 13.48
CA LYS A 7 -34.42 -7.96 14.11
C LYS A 7 -33.63 -8.78 13.09
N LEU A 8 -32.57 -8.21 12.53
CA LEU A 8 -31.51 -8.98 11.89
C LEU A 8 -30.20 -8.61 12.58
N ALA A 9 -29.77 -9.54 13.42
CA ALA A 9 -28.50 -9.48 14.14
C ALA A 9 -27.36 -9.71 13.15
N PHE A 10 -26.73 -8.63 12.69
CA PHE A 10 -25.40 -8.73 12.09
C PHE A 10 -24.36 -8.73 13.21
N ARG A 11 -23.71 -9.88 13.40
CA ARG A 11 -22.42 -9.95 14.10
C ARG A 11 -21.38 -9.27 13.19
N PRO A 12 -20.67 -8.23 13.63
CA PRO A 12 -19.47 -7.80 12.92
C PRO A 12 -18.38 -8.84 13.16
N THR A 13 -18.05 -9.62 12.12
CA THR A 13 -16.82 -10.42 12.10
C THR A 13 -15.66 -9.45 12.10
N ARG A 14 -14.89 -9.52 13.18
CA ARG A 14 -13.77 -8.66 13.50
C ARG A 14 -12.70 -8.74 12.41
N ILE A 15 -12.26 -7.57 11.98
CA ILE A 15 -10.89 -7.34 11.54
C ILE A 15 -9.97 -7.87 12.66
N CYS A 16 -9.10 -8.83 12.37
CA CYS A 16 -8.01 -9.21 13.27
C CYS A 16 -6.99 -8.07 13.35
N ARG A 17 -7.31 -7.05 14.14
CA ARG A 17 -6.29 -6.23 14.81
C ARG A 17 -5.92 -6.95 16.09
N TYR A 18 -4.68 -7.39 16.21
CA TYR A 18 -4.14 -7.83 17.49
C TYR A 18 -4.17 -6.65 18.48
N PRO A 19 -4.66 -6.83 19.71
CA PRO A 19 -4.56 -5.79 20.72
C PRO A 19 -3.10 -5.63 21.17
N PRO A 20 -2.59 -4.41 21.35
CA PRO A 20 -1.34 -4.19 22.06
C PRO A 20 -1.52 -4.68 23.51
N GLY A 21 -0.54 -5.43 24.02
CA GLY A 21 -0.51 -5.89 25.39
C GLY A 21 -0.51 -4.72 26.36
N VAL A 22 -1.66 -4.43 26.96
CA VAL A 22 -1.80 -3.49 28.07
C VAL A 22 -1.45 -4.23 29.35
N HIS A 23 -0.20 -4.12 29.81
CA HIS A 23 0.14 -4.35 31.21
C HIS A 23 -0.04 -3.02 31.97
N TYR A 24 -1.25 -2.79 32.49
CA TYR A 24 -1.43 -1.89 33.63
C TYR A 24 -1.62 -2.75 34.89
N ALA A 25 -0.59 -2.79 35.74
CA ALA A 25 -0.74 -3.13 37.14
C ALA A 25 -0.18 -1.95 37.95
N CYS A 26 -1.06 -1.01 38.29
CA CYS A 26 -0.81 0.00 39.31
C CYS A 26 -1.21 -0.56 40.68
N ARG A 27 -0.24 -0.79 41.57
CA ARG A 27 -0.24 -0.36 42.99
C ARG A 27 0.87 -1.07 43.76
N VAL A 28 1.84 -0.28 44.23
CA VAL A 28 2.62 -0.59 45.43
C VAL A 28 2.48 0.63 46.34
N SER A 29 1.82 0.45 47.48
CA SER A 29 2.04 1.26 48.67
C SER A 29 1.94 0.37 49.93
N SER A 30 3.07 0.33 50.64
CA SER A 30 3.27 0.09 52.08
C SER A 30 2.70 -1.17 52.79
N THR A 31 3.65 -1.96 53.29
CA THR A 31 3.71 -2.90 54.44
C THR A 31 2.79 -2.59 55.65
N PRO A 32 2.40 -3.57 56.53
CA PRO A 32 3.35 -4.45 57.26
C PRO A 32 2.93 -5.90 57.68
N LYS A 33 4.00 -6.68 57.98
CA LYS A 33 4.16 -7.87 58.85
C LYS A 33 2.92 -8.61 59.41
N LYS A 34 2.84 -9.95 59.19
CA LYS A 34 2.83 -10.98 60.27
C LYS A 34 2.96 -12.43 59.77
N GLN A 35 3.96 -13.13 60.33
CA GLN A 35 4.06 -14.56 60.69
C GLN A 35 2.83 -15.48 60.49
N ARG A 36 3.01 -16.65 59.83
CA ARG A 36 3.22 -18.00 60.42
C ARG A 36 2.99 -19.12 59.36
N ASN A 37 3.96 -20.02 59.24
CA ASN A 37 3.81 -21.43 58.83
C ASN A 37 3.18 -22.26 59.99
N PRO A 38 2.81 -23.57 59.87
CA PRO A 38 3.01 -24.52 58.76
C PRO A 38 1.85 -25.55 58.49
N LYS A 39 2.09 -26.42 57.50
CA LYS A 39 1.75 -27.88 57.41
C LYS A 39 0.30 -28.33 57.11
N GLY A 40 0.19 -29.13 56.05
CA GLY A 40 -0.89 -30.09 55.82
C GLY A 40 -0.73 -30.86 54.51
N LYS A 41 -0.09 -32.04 54.57
CA LYS A 41 -0.12 -33.08 53.52
C LYS A 41 -1.47 -33.79 53.57
N THR A 42 -2.13 -34.04 52.44
CA THR A 42 -2.87 -35.30 52.16
C THR A 42 -3.05 -35.50 50.65
N ALA A 43 -2.81 -36.73 50.19
CA ALA A 43 -3.01 -37.23 48.83
C ALA A 43 -4.38 -37.90 48.67
N SER A 44 -4.94 -37.89 47.46
CA SER A 44 -5.82 -38.92 46.84
C SER A 44 -6.26 -38.38 45.48
N SER A 45 -5.84 -38.93 44.34
CA SER A 45 -6.41 -40.09 43.63
C SER A 45 -7.90 -39.92 43.30
N GLY A 46 -8.21 -39.95 42.00
CA GLY A 46 -9.56 -39.83 41.44
C GLY A 46 -9.52 -39.62 39.93
N VAL A 47 -9.43 -40.73 39.20
CA VAL A 47 -9.51 -40.83 37.74
C VAL A 47 -10.91 -40.43 37.28
N THR A 48 -11.00 -39.59 36.23
CA THR A 48 -12.07 -39.69 35.23
C THR A 48 -11.51 -39.28 33.87
N THR A 49 -11.54 -40.26 32.97
CA THR A 49 -11.25 -40.21 31.56
C THR A 49 -12.38 -39.47 30.85
N GLU A 50 -12.09 -38.34 30.22
CA GLU A 50 -12.92 -37.80 29.14
C GLU A 50 -12.01 -37.53 27.95
N GLU A 51 -12.30 -38.25 26.86
CA GLU A 51 -11.70 -38.11 25.55
C GLU A 51 -12.04 -36.73 24.98
N ASP A 52 -11.14 -35.77 25.17
CA ASP A 52 -11.19 -34.52 24.44
C ASP A 52 -10.46 -34.73 23.11
N THR A 53 -11.24 -35.00 22.06
CA THR A 53 -10.81 -35.00 20.65
C THR A 53 -10.15 -33.67 20.32
N THR A 54 -8.84 -33.62 20.52
CA THR A 54 -7.98 -32.49 20.17
C THR A 54 -7.80 -32.51 18.66
N SER A 55 -8.77 -31.92 17.96
CA SER A 55 -8.57 -31.40 16.61
C SER A 55 -7.44 -30.38 16.66
N THR A 56 -6.22 -30.84 16.41
CA THR A 56 -5.07 -30.01 16.13
C THR A 56 -5.34 -29.32 14.80
N GLN A 57 -6.06 -28.19 14.85
CA GLN A 57 -5.99 -27.21 13.80
C GLN A 57 -4.52 -26.81 13.72
N LYS A 58 -3.81 -27.38 12.74
CA LYS A 58 -2.52 -26.87 12.29
C LYS A 58 -2.76 -25.40 11.98
N LYS A 59 -2.36 -24.53 12.91
CA LYS A 59 -2.13 -23.12 12.65
C LYS A 59 -1.27 -23.12 11.39
N GLN A 60 -1.86 -22.71 10.26
CA GLN A 60 -1.09 -22.24 9.13
C GLN A 60 -0.30 -21.04 9.65
N THR A 61 0.90 -21.32 10.15
CA THR A 61 1.96 -20.33 10.23
C THR A 61 2.30 -20.02 8.79
N THR A 62 1.60 -19.06 8.21
CA THR A 62 2.13 -18.29 7.09
C THR A 62 3.52 -17.87 7.53
N ASN A 63 4.54 -18.40 6.85
CA ASN A 63 5.93 -18.06 7.09
C ASN A 63 6.02 -16.53 7.03
N LEU A 64 6.16 -15.89 8.20
CA LEU A 64 6.47 -14.47 8.34
C LEU A 64 7.89 -14.29 7.83
N LYS A 65 8.07 -14.37 6.52
CA LYS A 65 9.37 -14.42 5.87
C LYS A 65 10.15 -13.11 6.06
N TYR A 66 9.47 -12.05 6.50
CA TYR A 66 10.04 -10.73 6.68
C TYR A 66 9.60 -10.11 8.01
N GLN A 67 10.41 -10.32 9.06
CA GLN A 67 10.30 -9.58 10.32
C GLN A 67 10.97 -8.20 10.24
N THR A 68 11.83 -7.98 9.25
CA THR A 68 12.58 -6.75 9.07
C THR A 68 11.81 -5.78 8.16
N PRO A 69 11.49 -4.57 8.65
CA PRO A 69 10.89 -3.54 7.81
C PRO A 69 11.78 -3.16 6.63
N TYR A 70 11.21 -2.85 5.47
CA TYR A 70 11.97 -2.60 4.23
C TYR A 70 12.88 -1.38 4.32
N SER A 71 12.53 -0.42 5.15
CA SER A 71 13.39 0.72 5.48
C SER A 71 14.75 0.29 6.05
N LYS A 72 14.80 -0.82 6.78
CA LYS A 72 16.00 -1.37 7.43
C LYS A 72 16.76 -2.38 6.57
N VAL A 73 16.22 -2.78 5.41
CA VAL A 73 16.92 -3.69 4.48
C VAL A 73 18.05 -2.93 3.78
N SER A 74 19.27 -3.45 3.85
CA SER A 74 20.43 -2.84 3.20
C SER A 74 20.37 -2.98 1.66
N MET A 75 21.11 -2.14 0.93
CA MET A 75 21.14 -2.23 -0.54
C MET A 75 21.64 -3.59 -1.06
N PRO A 76 22.77 -4.15 -0.58
CA PRO A 76 23.24 -5.47 -1.04
C PRO A 76 22.25 -6.59 -0.72
N GLU A 77 21.56 -6.50 0.41
CA GLU A 77 20.54 -7.47 0.78
C GLU A 77 19.30 -7.35 -0.13
N ALA A 78 18.85 -6.14 -0.44
CA ALA A 78 17.76 -5.94 -1.38
C ALA A 78 18.10 -6.45 -2.78
N GLU A 79 19.30 -6.16 -3.29
CA GLU A 79 19.79 -6.72 -4.56
C GLU A 79 19.73 -8.24 -4.59
N LYS A 80 20.17 -8.88 -3.49
CA LYS A 80 20.12 -10.34 -3.34
C LYS A 80 18.67 -10.86 -3.33
N ARG A 81 17.76 -10.19 -2.63
CA ARG A 81 16.34 -10.58 -2.54
C ARG A 81 15.59 -10.38 -3.87
N LEU A 82 15.93 -9.32 -4.60
CA LEU A 82 15.31 -8.95 -5.87
C LEU A 82 15.93 -9.66 -7.08
N GLY A 83 17.15 -10.22 -6.93
CA GLY A 83 17.87 -10.84 -8.04
C GLY A 83 18.34 -9.84 -9.10
N LEU A 84 18.53 -8.56 -8.73
CA LEU A 84 18.95 -7.51 -9.66
C LEU A 84 20.01 -6.59 -9.03
N LYS A 85 20.73 -5.86 -9.88
CA LYS A 85 21.65 -4.78 -9.47
C LYS A 85 20.98 -3.43 -9.71
N PHE A 86 20.89 -2.59 -8.67
CA PHE A 86 20.23 -1.29 -8.79
C PHE A 86 20.94 -0.39 -9.80
N ALA A 87 22.27 -0.39 -9.83
CA ALA A 87 23.03 0.40 -10.79
C ALA A 87 22.70 0.06 -12.26
N ASN A 88 22.38 -1.21 -12.54
CA ASN A 88 21.98 -1.64 -13.89
C ASN A 88 20.51 -1.26 -14.14
N PHE A 89 19.65 -1.51 -13.16
CA PHE A 89 18.23 -1.19 -13.24
C PHE A 89 17.99 0.31 -13.49
N GLU A 90 18.72 1.19 -12.80
CA GLU A 90 18.66 2.64 -12.99
C GLU A 90 19.02 3.09 -14.42
N ARG A 91 19.80 2.30 -15.15
CA ARG A 91 20.22 2.60 -16.53
C ARG A 91 19.32 1.95 -17.59
N SER A 92 18.41 1.06 -17.19
CA SER A 92 17.53 0.32 -18.08
C SER A 92 16.09 0.85 -18.07
N ALA A 93 15.93 2.16 -17.88
CA ALA A 93 14.63 2.80 -17.98
C ALA A 93 14.17 2.84 -19.45
N ILE A 94 12.85 2.68 -19.65
CA ILE A 94 12.22 2.76 -20.98
C ILE A 94 11.26 3.97 -21.06
N PRO A 95 10.94 4.47 -22.26
CA PRO A 95 9.93 5.51 -22.41
C PRO A 95 8.57 5.06 -21.85
N VAL A 96 7.81 5.99 -21.27
CA VAL A 96 6.48 5.71 -20.72
C VAL A 96 5.54 5.13 -21.79
N GLY A 97 5.55 5.67 -23.01
CA GLY A 97 4.74 5.16 -24.12
C GLY A 97 4.98 3.68 -24.40
N GLN A 98 6.25 3.24 -24.38
CA GLN A 98 6.61 1.84 -24.57
C GLN A 98 6.04 0.96 -23.44
N MET A 99 6.15 1.38 -22.17
CA MET A 99 5.57 0.64 -21.04
C MET A 99 4.05 0.48 -21.17
N LEU A 100 3.34 1.54 -21.60
CA LEU A 100 1.89 1.53 -21.76
C LEU A 100 1.44 0.60 -22.90
N GLU A 101 2.18 0.58 -24.02
CA GLU A 101 1.93 -0.33 -25.14
C GLU A 101 2.11 -1.80 -24.74
N GLU A 102 3.10 -2.11 -23.90
CA GLU A 102 3.40 -3.47 -23.43
C GLU A 102 2.43 -3.99 -22.37
N ALA A 103 1.68 -3.12 -21.69
CA ALA A 103 0.90 -3.48 -20.50
C ALA A 103 -0.29 -4.43 -20.76
N LYS A 104 -0.69 -4.66 -22.02
CA LYS A 104 -1.72 -5.62 -22.46
C LYS A 104 -2.91 -5.71 -21.49
N PRO A 105 -3.75 -4.66 -21.42
CA PRO A 105 -4.80 -4.56 -20.39
C PRO A 105 -5.81 -5.70 -20.49
N MET A 106 -6.10 -6.32 -19.34
CA MET A 106 -6.94 -7.51 -19.24
C MET A 106 -8.43 -7.18 -19.06
N ILE A 107 -8.73 -5.98 -18.56
CA ILE A 107 -10.12 -5.52 -18.40
C ILE A 107 -10.37 -4.19 -19.11
N LYS A 108 -11.66 -3.94 -19.37
CA LYS A 108 -12.14 -2.61 -19.75
C LYS A 108 -11.93 -1.66 -18.56
N GLY A 109 -11.54 -0.43 -18.86
CA GLY A 109 -11.47 0.65 -17.88
C GLY A 109 -12.37 1.80 -18.29
N LEU A 110 -11.99 3.01 -17.88
CA LEU A 110 -12.58 4.26 -18.37
C LEU A 110 -12.54 4.37 -19.90
N THR A 111 -13.57 4.99 -20.48
CA THR A 111 -13.57 5.44 -21.88
C THR A 111 -12.61 6.61 -22.09
N ASN A 112 -12.26 6.94 -23.33
CA ASN A 112 -11.39 8.08 -23.63
C ASN A 112 -11.93 9.40 -23.07
N ASP A 113 -13.24 9.64 -23.20
CA ASP A 113 -13.89 10.84 -22.66
C ASP A 113 -13.81 10.90 -21.14
N GLN A 114 -14.00 9.75 -20.47
CA GLN A 114 -13.86 9.66 -19.02
C GLN A 114 -12.42 9.90 -18.58
N VAL A 115 -11.43 9.31 -19.27
CA VAL A 115 -10.01 9.58 -19.00
C VAL A 115 -9.72 11.06 -19.15
N GLN A 116 -10.19 11.69 -20.22
CA GLN A 116 -10.00 13.12 -20.46
C GLN A 116 -10.62 13.98 -19.35
N GLN A 117 -11.84 13.65 -18.92
CA GLN A 117 -12.49 14.31 -17.80
C GLN A 117 -11.69 14.15 -16.49
N THR A 118 -11.19 12.95 -16.20
CA THR A 118 -10.35 12.70 -15.04
C THR A 118 -9.06 13.51 -15.11
N LYS A 119 -8.42 13.64 -16.28
CA LYS A 119 -7.22 14.47 -16.48
C LYS A 119 -7.49 15.92 -16.09
N GLU A 120 -8.62 16.49 -16.52
CA GLU A 120 -9.00 17.85 -16.14
C GLU A 120 -9.25 18.00 -14.63
N ILE A 121 -9.93 17.05 -14.00
CA ILE A 121 -10.16 17.09 -12.54
C ILE A 121 -8.83 17.05 -11.78
N VAL A 122 -7.90 16.20 -12.20
CA VAL A 122 -6.58 16.10 -11.58
C VAL A 122 -5.79 17.39 -11.77
N PHE A 123 -5.82 18.00 -12.96
CA PHE A 123 -5.21 19.31 -13.21
C PHE A 123 -5.73 20.36 -12.21
N GLU A 124 -7.05 20.52 -12.11
CA GLU A 124 -7.67 21.50 -11.21
C GLU A 124 -7.33 21.24 -9.74
N ASN A 125 -7.27 19.97 -9.32
CA ASN A 125 -6.86 19.61 -7.97
C ASN A 125 -5.41 20.01 -7.68
N ILE A 126 -4.50 19.79 -8.63
CA ILE A 126 -3.09 20.18 -8.50
C ILE A 126 -2.99 21.70 -8.41
N VAL A 127 -3.66 22.46 -9.30
CA VAL A 127 -3.63 23.94 -9.27
C VAL A 127 -4.12 24.47 -7.93
N ARG A 128 -5.28 24.00 -7.44
CA ARG A 128 -5.83 24.38 -6.14
C ARG A 128 -4.90 24.03 -4.98
N PHE A 129 -4.22 22.88 -5.06
CA PHE A 129 -3.21 22.50 -4.07
C PHE A 129 -2.06 23.52 -4.04
N ILE A 130 -1.49 23.87 -5.19
CA ILE A 130 -0.38 24.83 -5.29
C ILE A 130 -0.83 26.22 -4.80
N GLU A 131 -2.08 26.62 -5.06
CA GLU A 131 -2.64 27.89 -4.57
C GLU A 131 -2.80 27.92 -3.05
N ALA A 132 -3.31 26.84 -2.46
CA ALA A 132 -3.63 26.79 -1.04
C ALA A 132 -2.42 26.42 -0.15
N LYS A 133 -1.49 25.62 -0.66
CA LYS A 133 -0.37 25.04 0.12
C LYS A 133 1.01 25.50 -0.36
N GLY A 134 1.07 26.23 -1.46
CA GLY A 134 2.30 26.58 -2.13
C GLY A 134 2.84 25.43 -2.98
N TYR A 135 3.84 25.75 -3.78
CA TYR A 135 4.53 24.77 -4.60
C TYR A 135 5.43 23.87 -3.72
N PRO A 136 5.35 22.54 -3.81
CA PRO A 136 6.13 21.62 -3.00
C PRO A 136 7.58 21.57 -3.51
N MET A 137 8.38 22.59 -3.19
CA MET A 137 9.78 22.67 -3.58
C MET A 137 10.65 21.94 -2.56
N GLU A 138 11.50 20.99 -2.97
CA GLU A 138 12.36 20.24 -2.04
C GLU A 138 13.28 21.15 -1.20
N SER A 139 13.70 22.28 -1.77
CA SER A 139 14.54 23.30 -1.12
C SER A 139 13.79 24.21 -0.16
N ASP A 140 12.47 24.11 -0.05
CA ASP A 140 11.69 24.83 0.97
C ASP A 140 12.02 24.24 2.36
N GLU A 141 12.42 25.10 3.30
CA GLU A 141 12.68 24.69 4.69
C GLU A 141 11.40 24.10 5.34
N ASP A 142 10.23 24.58 4.91
CA ASP A 142 8.90 24.10 5.30
C ASP A 142 8.40 22.95 4.41
N PHE A 143 9.24 22.39 3.53
CA PHE A 143 8.91 21.18 2.79
C PHE A 143 8.67 20.02 3.77
N LYS A 144 7.40 19.62 3.86
CA LYS A 144 6.97 18.47 4.62
C LYS A 144 6.55 17.40 3.63
N GLU A 145 7.04 16.19 3.81
CA GLU A 145 6.61 15.01 3.04
C GLU A 145 5.07 14.84 3.05
N ALA A 146 4.41 15.29 4.12
CA ALA A 146 2.95 15.41 4.17
C ALA A 146 2.35 16.20 2.99
N LYS A 147 3.01 17.26 2.50
CA LYS A 147 2.59 18.01 1.30
C LYS A 147 2.63 17.12 0.06
N VAL A 148 3.68 16.34 -0.13
CA VAL A 148 3.78 15.37 -1.24
C VAL A 148 2.69 14.31 -1.12
N ASN A 149 2.47 13.77 0.08
CA ASN A 149 1.44 12.77 0.32
C ASN A 149 0.04 13.28 0.00
N ASP A 150 -0.26 14.51 0.38
CA ASP A 150 -1.54 15.15 0.08
C ASP A 150 -1.69 15.39 -1.44
N LEU A 151 -0.63 15.84 -2.12
CA LEU A 151 -0.62 15.99 -3.58
C LEU A 151 -0.86 14.65 -4.29
N VAL A 152 -0.15 13.59 -3.88
CA VAL A 152 -0.29 12.24 -4.41
C VAL A 152 -1.72 11.73 -4.23
N LEU A 153 -2.32 11.95 -3.05
CA LEU A 153 -3.70 11.60 -2.80
C LEU A 153 -4.67 12.35 -3.74
N LEU A 154 -4.45 13.64 -3.96
CA LEU A 154 -5.28 14.47 -4.85
C LEU A 154 -5.21 14.05 -6.32
N ILE A 155 -4.10 13.43 -6.73
CA ILE A 155 -3.90 12.86 -8.07
C ILE A 155 -4.59 11.50 -8.19
N ILE A 156 -4.35 10.60 -7.24
CA ILE A 156 -4.81 9.20 -7.33
C ILE A 156 -6.32 9.08 -7.09
N LEU A 157 -6.86 9.86 -6.15
CA LEU A 157 -8.23 9.68 -5.67
C LEU A 157 -9.30 9.83 -6.76
N PRO A 158 -9.27 10.86 -7.64
CA PRO A 158 -10.22 10.95 -8.75
C PRO A 158 -10.16 9.74 -9.69
N ILE A 159 -8.94 9.29 -10.03
CA ILE A 159 -8.72 8.15 -10.93
C ILE A 159 -9.36 6.88 -10.38
N LEU A 160 -9.12 6.57 -9.10
CA LEU A 160 -9.71 5.41 -8.43
C LEU A 160 -11.23 5.51 -8.32
N SER A 161 -11.74 6.70 -7.99
CA SER A 161 -13.18 6.94 -7.84
C SER A 161 -13.90 6.73 -9.17
N ASP A 162 -13.37 7.30 -10.25
CA ASP A 162 -13.92 7.15 -11.59
C ASP A 162 -13.83 5.70 -12.06
N PHE A 163 -12.67 5.06 -11.88
CA PHE A 163 -12.49 3.67 -12.30
C PHE A 163 -13.45 2.72 -11.58
N ARG A 164 -13.61 2.88 -10.26
CA ARG A 164 -14.56 2.11 -9.45
C ARG A 164 -15.99 2.31 -9.96
N ARG A 165 -16.40 3.56 -10.22
CA ARG A 165 -17.75 3.86 -10.74
C ARG A 165 -17.99 3.23 -12.11
N ALA A 166 -17.00 3.27 -12.99
CA ALA A 166 -17.14 2.78 -14.36
C ALA A 166 -17.10 1.24 -14.46
N THR A 167 -16.32 0.58 -13.62
CA THR A 167 -16.07 -0.88 -13.73
C THR A 167 -16.81 -1.71 -12.68
N GLY A 168 -17.27 -1.10 -11.59
CA GLY A 168 -17.90 -1.79 -10.47
C GLY A 168 -16.92 -2.56 -9.57
N ARG A 169 -15.60 -2.51 -9.83
CA ARG A 169 -14.59 -3.18 -8.99
C ARG A 169 -14.54 -2.57 -7.60
N ASP A 170 -14.41 -3.38 -6.56
CA ASP A 170 -14.26 -2.89 -5.20
C ASP A 170 -12.81 -2.50 -4.91
N LEU A 171 -12.47 -1.30 -5.38
CA LEU A 171 -11.15 -0.69 -5.18
C LEU A 171 -11.10 0.09 -3.86
N MET A 172 -10.06 -0.19 -3.08
CA MET A 172 -9.75 0.51 -1.84
C MET A 172 -8.32 1.04 -1.86
N LEU A 173 -8.18 2.34 -1.58
CA LEU A 173 -6.89 2.96 -1.31
C LEU A 173 -6.61 2.91 0.19
N ARG A 174 -5.50 2.29 0.59
CA ARG A 174 -5.01 2.32 1.97
C ARG A 174 -3.77 3.21 2.05
N ARG A 175 -3.64 3.90 3.18
CA ARG A 175 -2.44 4.65 3.55
C ARG A 175 -1.77 3.90 4.68
N GLU A 176 -0.64 3.28 4.38
CA GLU A 176 0.15 2.50 5.34
C GLU A 176 1.39 3.30 5.75
N LYS A 177 1.91 3.06 6.96
CA LYS A 177 3.18 3.68 7.40
C LYS A 177 4.42 2.88 6.96
N GLU A 178 4.22 1.61 6.64
CA GLU A 178 5.23 0.72 6.09
C GLU A 178 4.50 -0.54 5.61
N ILE A 179 4.77 -1.00 4.39
CA ILE A 179 4.12 -2.18 3.78
C ILE A 179 4.33 -3.43 4.65
N ILE A 180 5.45 -3.49 5.40
CA ILE A 180 5.74 -4.56 6.35
C ILE A 180 6.13 -3.97 7.70
N ALA A 181 5.13 -3.67 8.53
CA ALA A 181 5.36 -3.38 9.94
C ALA A 181 5.07 -4.63 10.79
N ALA A 182 6.12 -5.30 11.28
CA ALA A 182 5.98 -6.29 12.35
C ALA A 182 5.80 -5.63 13.74
N ASP A 183 6.22 -4.36 13.88
CA ASP A 183 6.07 -3.56 15.07
C ASP A 183 5.41 -2.20 14.75
N SER A 184 4.43 -1.78 15.56
CA SER A 184 3.76 -0.48 15.40
C SER A 184 4.61 0.71 15.88
N GLU A 185 5.84 0.46 16.31
CA GLU A 185 6.71 1.44 16.98
C GLU A 185 7.63 2.21 16.02
N THR A 186 7.86 1.67 14.83
CA THR A 186 8.71 2.35 13.85
C THR A 186 7.93 3.52 13.22
N ARG A 187 8.46 4.74 13.33
CA ARG A 187 7.96 5.94 12.61
C ARG A 187 8.28 5.80 11.12
N GLY A 188 7.53 4.95 10.43
CA GLY A 188 7.62 4.74 8.99
C GLY A 188 7.00 5.88 8.16
N LEU A 189 7.28 5.87 6.86
CA LEU A 189 6.87 6.86 5.87
C LEU A 189 5.50 6.49 5.31
N LEU A 190 4.68 7.46 4.88
CA LEU A 190 3.33 7.11 4.43
C LEU A 190 3.36 6.62 2.97
N GLU A 191 2.92 5.39 2.77
CA GLU A 191 2.88 4.69 1.49
C GLU A 191 1.41 4.49 1.11
N PHE A 192 1.08 4.63 -0.18
CA PHE A 192 -0.28 4.41 -0.68
C PHE A 192 -0.37 3.06 -1.37
N VAL A 193 -1.29 2.21 -0.93
CA VAL A 193 -1.50 0.87 -1.49
C VAL A 193 -2.90 0.79 -2.10
N GLY A 194 -2.96 0.50 -3.39
CA GLY A 194 -4.20 0.23 -4.12
C GLY A 194 -4.53 -1.27 -4.08
N ILE A 195 -5.67 -1.61 -3.49
CA ILE A 195 -6.14 -2.99 -3.31
C ILE A 195 -7.45 -3.16 -4.08
N ASP A 196 -7.58 -4.28 -4.78
CA ASP A 196 -8.81 -4.71 -5.44
C ASP A 196 -9.34 -5.99 -4.81
N ILE A 197 -10.63 -6.00 -4.50
CA ILE A 197 -11.29 -7.15 -3.90
C ILE A 197 -12.09 -7.84 -5.01
N ILE A 198 -11.54 -8.94 -5.55
CA ILE A 198 -12.11 -9.65 -6.71
C ILE A 198 -13.13 -10.72 -6.26
N GLY A 199 -13.07 -11.13 -5.00
CA GLY A 199 -14.01 -12.07 -4.39
C GLY A 199 -13.90 -12.04 -2.87
N ILE A 200 -14.79 -12.76 -2.19
CA ILE A 200 -14.65 -13.02 -0.76
C ILE A 200 -13.94 -14.37 -0.64
N PRO A 201 -12.68 -14.47 -0.19
CA PRO A 201 -11.78 -13.46 0.43
C PRO A 201 -10.55 -13.07 -0.44
N ASP A 202 -10.70 -13.01 -1.77
CA ASP A 202 -9.59 -12.79 -2.70
C ASP A 202 -9.22 -11.31 -2.84
N GLU A 203 -8.37 -10.82 -1.94
CA GLU A 203 -7.71 -9.51 -2.06
C GLU A 203 -6.53 -9.62 -3.05
N LYS A 204 -6.51 -8.75 -4.07
CA LYS A 204 -5.38 -8.60 -5.01
C LYS A 204 -4.82 -7.20 -4.94
N PHE A 205 -3.51 -7.10 -4.79
CA PHE A 205 -2.83 -5.82 -4.85
C PHE A 205 -2.66 -5.36 -6.29
N VAL A 206 -3.05 -4.12 -6.58
CA VAL A 206 -3.01 -3.57 -7.95
C VAL A 206 -1.78 -2.70 -8.15
N PHE A 207 -1.58 -1.74 -7.24
CA PHE A 207 -0.38 -0.91 -7.28
C PHE A 207 0.01 -0.34 -5.91
N ILE A 208 1.22 0.20 -5.85
CA ILE A 208 1.74 0.95 -4.71
C ILE A 208 2.33 2.29 -5.16
N VAL A 209 2.24 3.31 -4.31
CA VAL A 209 2.91 4.60 -4.52
C VAL A 209 3.75 4.96 -3.31
N GLU A 210 5.02 5.24 -3.61
CA GLU A 210 6.08 5.57 -2.67
C GLU A 210 6.50 7.05 -2.84
N PRO A 211 5.91 7.98 -2.07
CA PRO A 211 6.26 9.40 -2.09
C PRO A 211 7.48 9.73 -1.21
N LYS A 212 8.52 10.42 -1.71
CA LYS A 212 9.68 10.84 -0.88
C LYS A 212 10.36 12.15 -1.29
N ARG A 213 11.11 12.71 -0.31
CA ARG A 213 11.76 14.04 -0.34
C ARG A 213 13.09 14.14 -1.09
N SER A 214 13.92 13.09 -1.20
CA SER A 214 15.15 13.06 -2.03
C SER A 214 16.02 11.80 -1.76
N SER A 215 16.88 11.47 -2.74
CA SER A 215 17.60 10.21 -2.99
C SER A 215 16.69 9.06 -3.43
N VAL A 216 16.50 8.93 -4.75
CA VAL A 216 15.57 7.95 -5.38
C VAL A 216 15.91 6.49 -5.03
N GLY A 217 17.16 6.19 -4.66
CA GLY A 217 17.60 4.81 -4.39
C GLY A 217 16.89 4.12 -3.23
N ASN A 218 16.63 4.83 -2.11
CA ASN A 218 15.97 4.25 -0.94
C ASN A 218 14.45 3.98 -1.13
N PRO A 219 13.63 4.94 -1.60
CA PRO A 219 12.22 4.69 -1.93
C PRO A 219 12.06 3.61 -3.00
N LYS A 220 12.88 3.66 -4.06
CA LYS A 220 12.81 2.65 -5.11
C LYS A 220 13.11 1.25 -4.58
N ARG A 221 14.09 1.12 -3.69
CA ARG A 221 14.37 -0.16 -3.02
C ARG A 221 13.16 -0.71 -2.28
N GLN A 222 12.49 0.12 -1.49
CA GLN A 222 11.30 -0.28 -0.73
C GLN A 222 10.15 -0.66 -1.66
N CYS A 223 9.90 0.18 -2.68
CA CYS A 223 8.89 -0.07 -3.70
C CYS A 223 9.12 -1.41 -4.42
N LEU A 224 10.35 -1.70 -4.88
CA LEU A 224 10.66 -2.96 -5.57
C LEU A 224 10.48 -4.19 -4.67
N LEU A 225 10.91 -4.13 -3.41
CA LEU A 225 10.71 -5.21 -2.45
C LEU A 225 9.22 -5.47 -2.22
N ALA A 226 8.44 -4.40 -2.04
CA ALA A 226 7.01 -4.48 -1.86
C ALA A 226 6.29 -5.06 -3.08
N LEU A 227 6.65 -4.62 -4.29
CA LEU A 227 6.11 -5.19 -5.52
C LEU A 227 6.41 -6.68 -5.62
N LYS A 228 7.63 -7.10 -5.30
CA LYS A 228 7.98 -8.52 -5.33
C LYS A 228 7.08 -9.33 -4.39
N ASP A 229 6.90 -8.86 -3.16
CA ASP A 229 6.06 -9.52 -2.17
C ASP A 229 4.58 -9.49 -2.56
N MET A 230 4.07 -8.37 -3.08
CA MET A 230 2.70 -8.25 -3.60
C MET A 230 2.46 -9.26 -4.72
N ALA A 231 3.38 -9.39 -5.66
CA ALA A 231 3.31 -10.37 -6.73
C ALA A 231 3.31 -11.80 -6.17
N ASP A 232 4.31 -12.15 -5.34
CA ASP A 232 4.43 -13.47 -4.71
C ASP A 232 3.14 -13.85 -3.94
N ASN A 233 2.50 -12.89 -3.27
CA ASN A 233 1.27 -13.09 -2.50
C ASN A 233 -0.01 -13.09 -3.34
N ASN A 234 -0.03 -12.38 -4.47
CA ASN A 234 -1.16 -12.39 -5.40
C ASN A 234 -1.33 -13.73 -6.12
N GLY A 235 -0.39 -14.68 -5.98
CA GLY A 235 -0.45 -15.98 -6.67
C GLY A 235 -0.33 -15.85 -8.20
N GLY A 236 0.28 -14.76 -8.68
CA GLY A 236 0.40 -14.43 -10.11
C GLY A 236 -0.03 -13.00 -10.43
N GLY A 237 0.03 -12.64 -11.73
CA GLY A 237 -0.43 -11.36 -12.27
C GLY A 237 0.54 -10.19 -12.15
N ILE A 238 0.40 -9.20 -13.01
CA ILE A 238 1.33 -8.07 -13.04
C ILE A 238 1.05 -7.16 -11.84
N VAL A 239 2.09 -6.59 -11.24
CA VAL A 239 1.94 -5.53 -10.22
C VAL A 239 2.70 -4.28 -10.65
N TYR A 240 2.17 -3.13 -10.26
CA TYR A 240 2.72 -1.84 -10.63
C TYR A 240 3.09 -1.02 -9.40
N GLY A 241 4.18 -0.29 -9.47
CA GLY A 241 4.62 0.63 -8.42
C GLY A 241 4.91 1.99 -8.99
N PHE A 242 4.81 3.00 -8.14
CA PHE A 242 5.14 4.37 -8.48
C PHE A 242 6.10 4.92 -7.44
N VAL A 243 7.18 5.53 -7.88
CA VAL A 243 8.07 6.31 -7.01
C VAL A 243 7.92 7.76 -7.41
N THR A 244 7.74 8.66 -6.43
CA THR A 244 7.46 10.07 -6.73
C THR A 244 8.09 11.04 -5.73
N SER A 245 8.55 12.19 -6.23
CA SER A 245 8.89 13.37 -5.42
C SER A 245 7.72 14.36 -5.29
N GLY A 246 6.57 14.03 -5.86
CA GLY A 246 5.47 14.97 -6.14
C GLY A 246 5.62 15.58 -7.52
N GLU A 247 6.81 16.13 -7.83
CA GLU A 247 7.09 16.74 -9.13
C GLU A 247 7.33 15.74 -10.24
N GLN A 248 8.19 14.75 -9.97
CA GLN A 248 8.56 13.71 -10.92
C GLN A 248 8.01 12.38 -10.44
N TRP A 249 7.54 11.59 -11.40
CA TRP A 249 7.03 10.25 -11.16
C TRP A 249 7.79 9.24 -12.02
N GLN A 250 7.86 8.01 -11.52
CA GLN A 250 8.43 6.89 -12.22
C GLN A 250 7.54 5.67 -11.99
N MET A 251 7.13 5.02 -13.06
CA MET A 251 6.34 3.79 -13.00
C MET A 251 7.28 2.58 -13.05
N ILE A 252 7.00 1.59 -12.22
CA ILE A 252 7.71 0.32 -12.14
C ILE A 252 6.68 -0.79 -12.38
N ARG A 253 7.04 -1.78 -13.19
CA ARG A 253 6.23 -2.97 -13.47
C ARG A 253 7.02 -4.21 -13.07
N TYR A 254 6.33 -5.16 -12.44
CA TYR A 254 6.87 -6.50 -12.17
C TYR A 254 5.89 -7.55 -12.66
N ASP A 255 6.36 -8.45 -13.51
CA ASP A 255 5.56 -9.50 -14.16
C ASP A 255 5.90 -10.91 -13.64
N HIS A 256 6.45 -11.01 -12.42
CA HIS A 256 7.03 -12.21 -11.79
C HIS A 256 8.40 -12.64 -12.33
N MET A 257 8.74 -12.24 -13.55
CA MET A 257 10.00 -12.63 -14.18
C MET A 257 11.04 -11.52 -14.08
N ALA A 258 10.65 -10.29 -14.41
CA ALA A 258 11.55 -9.15 -14.47
C ALA A 258 10.90 -7.85 -14.00
N PHE A 259 11.71 -6.98 -13.43
CA PHE A 259 11.35 -5.60 -13.18
C PHE A 259 11.65 -4.76 -14.42
N THR A 260 10.70 -3.90 -14.78
CA THR A 260 10.88 -2.85 -15.79
C THR A 260 10.49 -1.51 -15.16
N GLN A 261 11.14 -0.42 -15.56
CA GLN A 261 10.78 0.92 -15.10
C GLN A 261 10.75 1.91 -16.25
N THR A 262 9.93 2.95 -16.10
CA THR A 262 9.92 4.06 -17.05
C THR A 262 11.07 5.04 -16.79
N ASP A 263 11.37 5.91 -17.73
CA ASP A 263 12.02 7.18 -17.43
C ASP A 263 11.18 7.97 -16.41
N ARG A 264 11.84 8.91 -15.71
CA ARG A 264 11.10 9.86 -14.87
C ARG A 264 10.34 10.82 -15.77
N PHE A 265 9.08 11.07 -15.45
CA PHE A 265 8.24 12.01 -16.17
C PHE A 265 7.72 13.09 -15.22
N PRO A 266 7.62 14.35 -15.69
CA PRO A 266 7.11 15.44 -14.87
C PRO A 266 5.59 15.33 -14.72
N VAL A 267 5.09 15.61 -13.52
CA VAL A 267 3.66 15.77 -13.20
C VAL A 267 3.39 17.17 -12.65
N LEU A 268 4.41 17.83 -12.11
CA LEU A 268 4.38 19.21 -11.65
C LEU A 268 5.51 20.02 -12.30
N PHE A 269 5.23 21.28 -12.62
CA PHE A 269 6.22 22.26 -13.04
C PHE A 269 5.76 23.69 -12.67
N SER A 270 6.70 24.62 -12.57
CA SER A 270 6.48 25.94 -11.96
C SER A 270 5.43 26.81 -12.68
N SER A 271 5.35 26.72 -14.01
CA SER A 271 4.40 27.47 -14.85
C SER A 271 3.03 26.82 -15.00
N MET A 272 2.80 25.65 -14.38
CA MET A 272 1.60 24.82 -14.59
C MET A 272 0.27 25.55 -14.37
N ARG A 273 0.23 26.58 -13.50
CA ARG A 273 -0.98 27.39 -13.25
C ARG A 273 -1.53 28.06 -14.52
N HIS A 274 -0.68 28.35 -15.49
CA HIS A 274 -1.04 29.06 -16.72
C HIS A 274 -0.91 28.19 -17.97
N GLU A 275 -0.49 26.94 -17.81
CA GLU A 275 -0.07 26.07 -18.91
C GLU A 275 -0.83 24.74 -18.89
N LYS A 276 -2.16 24.83 -18.81
CA LYS A 276 -3.06 23.66 -18.82
C LYS A 276 -2.83 22.74 -20.01
N ASP A 277 -2.68 23.30 -21.20
CA ASP A 277 -2.50 22.52 -22.43
C ASP A 277 -1.18 21.73 -22.43
N ILE A 278 -0.10 22.34 -21.92
CA ILE A 278 1.19 21.67 -21.77
C ILE A 278 1.07 20.54 -20.74
N TRP A 279 0.42 20.80 -19.61
CA TRP A 279 0.20 19.76 -18.61
C TRP A 279 -0.66 18.62 -19.14
N LEU A 280 -1.74 18.92 -19.87
CA LEU A 280 -2.59 17.90 -20.49
C LEU A 280 -1.83 17.05 -21.49
N LYS A 281 -0.86 17.63 -22.19
CA LYS A 281 -0.02 16.90 -23.15
C LYS A 281 1.05 16.04 -22.48
N GLU A 282 1.71 16.55 -21.44
CA GLU A 282 2.93 15.95 -20.90
C GLU A 282 2.72 15.37 -19.49
N GLY A 283 2.17 16.16 -18.57
CA GLY A 283 1.98 15.78 -17.18
C GLY A 283 0.84 14.79 -16.94
N SER A 284 -0.18 14.83 -17.81
CA SER A 284 -1.37 13.98 -17.69
C SER A 284 -1.08 12.48 -17.90
N VAL A 285 0.12 12.13 -18.37
CA VAL A 285 0.55 10.74 -18.56
C VAL A 285 0.46 9.92 -17.26
N ILE A 286 0.53 10.56 -16.08
CA ILE A 286 0.32 9.86 -14.81
C ILE A 286 -1.06 9.21 -14.72
N ILE A 287 -2.09 9.84 -15.32
CA ILE A 287 -3.45 9.29 -15.36
C ILE A 287 -3.46 8.03 -16.23
N ASP A 288 -2.80 8.06 -17.38
CA ASP A 288 -2.71 6.91 -18.30
C ASP A 288 -1.95 5.74 -17.66
N CYS A 289 -0.88 6.03 -16.91
CA CYS A 289 -0.11 5.04 -16.16
C CYS A 289 -0.93 4.36 -15.05
N ILE A 290 -1.63 5.14 -14.21
CA ILE A 290 -2.46 4.57 -13.13
C ILE A 290 -3.65 3.82 -13.72
N HIS A 291 -4.31 4.38 -14.75
CA HIS A 291 -5.40 3.69 -15.44
C HIS A 291 -4.96 2.35 -16.03
N THR A 292 -3.78 2.31 -16.64
CA THR A 292 -3.19 1.07 -17.16
C THR A 292 -2.88 0.06 -16.05
N ALA A 293 -2.33 0.52 -14.92
CA ALA A 293 -2.11 -0.32 -13.76
C ALA A 293 -3.42 -0.91 -13.22
N LEU A 294 -4.51 -0.14 -13.18
CA LEU A 294 -5.83 -0.61 -12.75
C LEU A 294 -6.45 -1.66 -13.70
N ARG A 295 -6.13 -1.58 -14.99
CA ARG A 295 -6.65 -2.50 -16.02
C ARG A 295 -5.90 -3.81 -16.14
N SER A 296 -4.68 -3.86 -15.61
CA SER A 296 -3.75 -4.96 -15.87
C SER A 296 -3.20 -5.56 -14.58
N GLY A 297 -3.24 -4.79 -13.49
CA GLY A 297 -2.64 -5.13 -12.21
C GLY A 297 -3.47 -6.11 -11.38
N GLY A 298 -2.78 -7.02 -10.69
CA GLY A 298 -3.39 -8.01 -9.78
C GLY A 298 -4.17 -9.12 -10.47
N LEU A 299 -4.18 -9.14 -11.80
CA LEU A 299 -4.92 -10.11 -12.61
C LEU A 299 -3.97 -11.14 -13.22
N VAL A 300 -4.30 -12.42 -13.06
CA VAL A 300 -3.61 -13.51 -13.75
C VAL A 300 -4.22 -13.61 -15.15
N ALA A 301 -3.39 -13.64 -16.19
CA ALA A 301 -3.86 -13.94 -17.53
C ALA A 301 -4.48 -15.34 -17.51
N ALA A 302 -5.77 -15.44 -17.87
CA ALA A 302 -6.47 -16.71 -18.02
C ALA A 302 -5.86 -17.57 -19.14
#